data_AF-A0A3B8U7X3-F1
#
_entry.id   AF-A0A3B8U7X3-F1
#
_cell.length_a   1.000
_cell.length_b   1.000
_cell.length_c   1.000
_cell.angle_alpha   90.00
_cell.angle_beta   90.00
_cell.angle_gamma   90.00
#
_symmetry.space_group_name_H-M   'P 1'
#
loop_
_entity.id
_entity.type
_entity.pdbx_description
1 polymer ?
#
loop_
_entity_poly.entity_id
_entity_poly.type
_entity_poly.pdbx_seq_one_letter_code
_entity_poly.pdbx_strand_id
1 'polypeptide(L)' 'MDPKLILMRHGQSAWNKSNLFTGWIDIPLTKEGIEESIEGGKKIKNIPIDVIFTSPLIRAQI' A
#
# COMPACT_ATOMS: atom_id res chain seq x y z
N MET A 1 -14.28 17.79 15.89
CA MET A 1 -14.11 16.44 15.34
C MET A 1 -12.69 16.03 15.64
N ASP A 2 -12.50 14.84 16.18
CA ASP A 2 -11.16 14.34 16.46
C ASP A 2 -10.46 13.96 15.15
N PRO A 3 -9.18 14.34 14.96
CA PRO A 3 -8.43 13.96 13.77
C PRO A 3 -8.26 12.44 13.71
N LYS A 4 -8.36 11.87 12.51
CA LYS A 4 -8.13 10.44 12.25
C LYS A 4 -6.94 10.27 11.32
N LEU A 5 -5.98 9.44 11.72
CA LEU A 5 -4.87 9.01 10.89
C LEU A 5 -5.12 7.59 10.41
N ILE A 6 -5.10 7.39 9.08
CA ILE A 6 -5.19 6.07 8.45
C ILE A 6 -3.78 5.66 8.04
N LEU A 7 -3.32 4.50 8.51
CA LEU A 7 -2.06 3.90 8.08
C LEU A 7 -2.37 2.71 7.18
N MET A 8 -1.83 2.73 5.96
CA MET A 8 -1.97 1.66 4.99
C MET A 8 -0.59 1.12 4.62
N ARG A 9 -0.40 -0.18 4.79
CA ARG A 9 0.78 -0.88 4.28
C ARG A 9 0.51 -1.28 2.83
N HIS A 10 1.52 -1.14 1.97
CA HIS A 10 1.44 -1.65 0.60
C HIS A 10 1.15 -3.15 0.57
N GLY A 11 0.55 -3.61 -0.53
CA GLY A 11 0.34 -5.05 -0.76
C GLY A 11 1.64 -5.86 -0.91
N GLN A 12 1.49 -7.16 -1.09
CA GLN A 12 2.61 -8.09 -1.30
C GLN A 12 3.45 -7.69 -2.53
N SER A 13 4.76 -7.49 -2.34
CA SER A 13 5.73 -7.32 -3.44
C SER A 13 6.29 -8.66 -3.92
N ALA A 14 6.86 -8.67 -5.13
CA ALA A 14 7.52 -9.87 -5.67
C ALA A 14 8.60 -10.43 -4.71
N TRP A 15 9.33 -9.55 -4.01
CA TRP A 15 10.36 -9.98 -3.06
C TRP A 15 9.81 -10.40 -1.71
N ASN A 16 8.66 -9.88 -1.28
CA ASN A 16 7.97 -10.46 -0.12
C ASN A 16 7.56 -11.91 -0.41
N LYS A 17 7.03 -12.18 -1.61
CA LYS A 17 6.65 -13.52 -2.04
C LYS A 17 7.85 -14.47 -2.11
N SER A 18 9.01 -13.98 -2.56
CA SER A 18 10.25 -14.76 -2.64
C SER A 18 11.06 -14.81 -1.34
N ASN A 19 10.55 -14.24 -0.24
CA ASN A 19 11.25 -14.12 1.04
C ASN A 19 12.64 -13.46 0.94
N LEU A 20 12.76 -12.45 0.09
CA LEU A 20 13.97 -11.67 -0.14
C LEU A 20 13.92 -10.33 0.61
N PHE A 21 15.07 -9.87 1.07
CA PHE A 21 15.19 -8.56 1.71
C PHE A 21 15.10 -7.42 0.68
N THR A 22 14.06 -6.59 0.74
CA THR A 22 13.82 -5.53 -0.27
C THR A 22 14.57 -4.23 -0.02
N GLY A 23 14.67 -3.76 1.22
CA GLY A 23 15.25 -2.45 1.52
C GLY A 23 14.63 -1.33 0.67
N TRP A 24 15.48 -0.54 0.00
CA TRP A 24 15.09 0.59 -0.86
C TRP A 24 15.01 0.22 -2.35
N ILE A 25 15.09 -1.07 -2.68
CA ILE A 25 14.99 -1.52 -4.07
C ILE A 25 13.55 -1.30 -4.53
N ASP A 26 13.40 -0.72 -5.71
CA ASP A 26 12.10 -0.42 -6.28
C ASP A 26 11.56 -1.64 -7.04
N ILE A 27 10.52 -2.27 -6.49
CA ILE A 27 10.02 -3.57 -6.94
C ILE A 27 8.50 -3.51 -6.97
N PRO A 28 7.86 -3.99 -8.05
CA PRO A 28 6.42 -3.96 -8.17
C PRO A 28 5.71 -4.89 -7.18
N LEU A 29 4.43 -4.61 -6.99
CA LEU A 29 3.49 -5.51 -6.34
C LEU A 29 3.29 -6.78 -7.18
N THR A 30 2.97 -7.90 -6.52
CA THR A 30 2.42 -9.06 -7.20
C THR A 30 0.97 -8.79 -7.59
N LYS A 31 0.38 -9.65 -8.43
CA LYS A 31 -1.07 -9.60 -8.71
C LYS A 31 -1.89 -9.64 -7.42
N GLU A 32 -1.50 -10.50 -6.49
CA GLU A 32 -2.11 -10.59 -5.15
C GLU A 32 -1.96 -9.28 -4.38
N GLY A 33 -0.77 -8.67 -4.37
CA GLY A 33 -0.56 -7.37 -3.71
C GLY A 33 -1.40 -6.23 -4.29
N ILE A 34 -1.67 -6.25 -5.59
CA ILE A 34 -2.59 -5.28 -6.23
C ILE A 34 -4.02 -5.52 -5.73
N GLU A 35 -4.47 -6.77 -5.69
CA GLU A 35 -5.80 -7.14 -5.19
C GLU A 35 -5.98 -6.75 -3.71
N GLU A 36 -4.96 -6.98 -2.87
CA GLU A 36 -4.92 -6.54 -1.46
C GLU A 36 -5.09 -5.02 -1.33
N SER A 37 -4.39 -4.25 -2.16
CA SER A 37 -4.40 -2.77 -2.12
C SER A 37 -5.78 -2.24 -2.53
N ILE A 38 -6.38 -2.82 -3.59
CA ILE A 38 -7.75 -2.52 -4.02
C ILE A 38 -8.77 -2.84 -2.91
N GLU A 39 -8.64 -3.99 -2.25
CA GLU A 39 -9.54 -4.41 -1.18
C GLU A 39 -9.40 -3.50 0.06
N GLY A 40 -8.17 -3.06 0.36
CA GLY A 40 -7.91 -2.04 1.38
C GLY A 40 -8.64 -0.72 1.08
N GLY A 41 -8.54 -0.24 -0.16
CA GLY A 41 -9.25 0.95 -0.63
C GLY A 41 -10.77 0.84 -0.48
N LYS A 42 -11.36 -0.31 -0.83
CA LYS A 42 -12.81 -0.54 -0.66
C LYS A 42 -13.26 -0.43 0.79
N LYS A 43 -12.43 -0.86 1.76
CA LYS A 43 -12.76 -0.81 3.20
C LYS A 43 -12.81 0.62 3.74
N ILE A 44 -12.00 1.52 3.18
CA ILE A 44 -11.92 2.92 3.61
C ILE A 44 -12.69 3.88 2.70
N LYS A 45 -13.37 3.38 1.66
CA LYS A 45 -14.03 4.19 0.61
C LYS A 45 -15.03 5.24 1.13
N ASN A 46 -15.61 5.02 2.30
CA ASN A 46 -16.62 5.90 2.90
C ASN A 46 -16.02 6.86 3.96
N ILE A 47 -14.71 6.82 4.18
CA ILE A 47 -14.01 7.72 5.10
C ILE A 47 -13.53 8.93 4.28
N PRO A 48 -13.93 10.17 4.62
CA PRO A 48 -13.38 11.37 3.99
C PRO A 48 -11.86 11.43 4.19
N ILE A 49 -11.11 11.65 3.11
CA ILE A 49 -9.65 11.78 3.12
C ILE A 49 -9.29 13.11 2.46
N ASP A 50 -8.70 14.01 3.25
CA ASP A 50 -8.30 15.34 2.77
C ASP A 50 -6.93 15.31 2.08
N VAL A 51 -6.03 14.42 2.52
CA VAL A 51 -4.65 14.34 2.02
C VAL A 51 -4.11 12.91 2.10
N ILE A 52 -3.28 12.54 1.13
CA ILE A 52 -2.60 11.24 1.05
C ILE A 52 -1.10 11.47 0.95
N PHE A 53 -0.33 10.71 1.72
CA PHE A 53 1.14 10.69 1.65
C PHE A 53 1.60 9.28 1.29
N THR A 54 2.65 9.19 0.47
CA THR A 54 3.29 7.91 0.13
C THR A 54 4.79 8.09 -0.05
N SER A 55 5.52 6.97 0.02
CA SER A 55 6.94 6.90 -0.29
C SER A 55 7.17 6.98 -1.82
N PRO A 56 8.39 7.28 -2.29
CA PRO A 56 8.70 7.28 -3.72
C PRO A 56 8.77 5.87 -4.35
N LEU A 57 8.58 4.80 -3.58
CA LEU A 57 8.72 3.41 -4.03
C LEU A 57 7.42 2.93 -4.69
N ILE A 58 7.52 2.33 -5.88
CA ILE A 58 6.38 1.95 -6.74
C ILE A 58 5.37 1.06 -6.01
N ARG A 59 5.85 0.19 -5.12
CA ARG A 59 4.99 -0.68 -4.30
C ARG A 59 4.02 0.08 -3.41
N ALA A 60 4.31 1.33 -3.03
CA ALA A 60 3.46 2.14 -2.16
C ALA A 60 2.60 3.16 -2.93
N GLN A 61 2.69 3.20 -4.26
CA GLN A 61 1.99 4.19 -5.11
C GLN A 61 0.74 3.63 -5.80
N ILE A 62 0.44 2.34 -5.57
CA ILE A 62 -0.69 1.60 -6.14
C ILE A 62 -1.71 1.30 -5.04
#